data_AF-A0A9W6B3G1-F1
#
_entry.id   AF-A0A9W6B3G1-F1
#
_cell.length_a   1.000
_cell.length_b   1.000
_cell.length_c   1.000
_cell.angle_alpha   90.00
_cell.angle_beta   90.00
_cell.angle_gamma   90.00
#
_symmetry.space_group_name_H-M   'P 1'
#
loop_
_entity.id
_entity.type
_entity.pdbx_description
1 polymer ?
#
loop_
_entity_poly.entity_id
_entity_poly.type
_entity_poly.pdbx_seq_one_letter_code
_entity_poly.pdbx_strand_id
1 'polypeptide(L)' 'MNKSKTYNAEILNRLIEKYGVSKRFITMSLNGSRESETSEKIKSDYKIMEDEVTNLLNNL' A
#
# COMPACT_ATOMS: atom_id res chain seq x y z
N MET A 1 -11.94 -8.24 -18.08
CA MET A 1 -10.51 -7.99 -17.79
C MET A 1 -10.39 -7.42 -16.38
N ASN A 2 -9.90 -8.20 -15.41
CA ASN A 2 -9.58 -7.65 -14.09
C ASN A 2 -8.39 -6.71 -14.25
N LYS A 3 -8.60 -5.41 -14.02
CA LYS A 3 -7.53 -4.41 -14.04
C LYS A 3 -6.60 -4.75 -12.88
N SER A 4 -5.42 -5.29 -13.17
CA SER A 4 -4.41 -5.54 -12.14
C SER A 4 -4.05 -4.22 -11.48
N LYS A 5 -4.31 -4.07 -10.19
CA LYS A 5 -3.89 -2.89 -9.45
C LYS A 5 -2.36 -2.89 -9.39
N THR A 6 -1.74 -1.93 -10.05
CA THR A 6 -0.31 -1.66 -9.91
C THR A 6 -0.14 -0.76 -8.69
N TYR A 7 0.54 -1.27 -7.66
CA TYR A 7 0.86 -0.50 -6.47
C TYR A 7 2.21 0.20 -6.64
N ASN A 8 2.36 1.37 -6.02
CA ASN A 8 3.63 2.10 -6.01
C ASN A 8 4.71 1.28 -5.27
N ALA A 9 5.80 0.96 -5.97
CA ALA A 9 6.84 0.08 -5.47
C ALA A 9 7.59 0.63 -4.25
N GLU A 10 7.81 1.95 -4.19
CA GLU A 10 8.50 2.59 -3.07
C GLU A 10 7.62 2.56 -1.82
N ILE A 11 6.33 2.88 -1.96
CA ILE A 11 5.37 2.79 -0.86
C ILE A 11 5.32 1.35 -0.31
N LEU A 12 5.32 0.33 -1.20
CA LEU A 12 5.38 -1.06 -0.76
C LEU A 12 6.65 -1.38 0.06
N ASN A 13 7.81 -0.90 -0.37
CA ASN A 13 9.07 -1.12 0.36
C ASN A 13 9.03 -0.47 1.75
N ARG A 14 8.54 0.76 1.85
CA ARG A 14 8.37 1.46 3.14
C ARG A 14 7.41 0.73 4.08
N LEU A 15 6.34 0.15 3.55
CA LEU A 15 5.40 -0.64 4.36
C LEU A 15 6.04 -1.96 4.82
N ILE A 16 6.86 -2.61 3.99
CA ILE A 16 7.61 -3.81 4.38
C ILE A 16 8.55 -3.49 5.55
N GLU A 17 9.30 -2.39 5.45
CA GLU A 17 10.21 -1.93 6.51
C GLU A 17 9.46 -1.56 7.79
N LYS A 18 8.34 -0.82 7.69
CA LYS A 18 7.54 -0.37 8.84
C LYS A 18 6.89 -1.53 9.60
N TYR A 19 6.32 -2.49 8.88
CA TYR A 19 5.51 -3.57 9.48
C TYR A 19 6.29 -4.86 9.70
N GLY A 20 7.49 -5.01 9.12
CA GLY A 20 8.30 -6.22 9.23
C GLY A 20 7.65 -7.45 8.59
N VAL A 21 6.80 -7.27 7.58
CA VAL A 21 6.06 -8.35 6.91
C VAL A 21 6.46 -8.51 5.45
N SER A 22 6.19 -9.68 4.88
CA SER A 22 6.49 -9.94 3.46
C SER A 22 5.70 -9.05 2.49
N LYS A 23 6.26 -8.80 1.31
CA LYS A 23 5.56 -8.14 0.20
C LYS A 23 4.20 -8.80 -0.11
N ARG A 24 4.14 -10.13 -0.09
CA ARG A 24 2.89 -10.88 -0.31
C ARG A 24 1.83 -10.52 0.73
N PHE A 25 2.21 -10.41 2.00
CA PHE A 25 1.32 -9.97 3.07
C PHE A 25 0.74 -8.60 2.75
N ILE A 26 1.59 -7.61 2.46
CA ILE A 26 1.16 -6.24 2.12
C ILE A 26 0.17 -6.27 0.95
N THR A 27 0.51 -6.96 -0.15
CA THR A 27 -0.38 -7.03 -1.33
C THR A 27 -1.73 -7.69 -1.03
N MET A 28 -1.77 -8.72 -0.17
CA MET A 28 -3.01 -9.36 0.27
C MET A 28 -3.83 -8.46 1.20
N SER A 29 -3.18 -7.62 2.01
CA SER A 29 -3.86 -6.58 2.78
C SER A 29 -4.47 -5.53 1.85
N LEU A 30 -3.72 -5.02 0.87
CA LEU A 30 -4.17 -3.97 -0.05
C LEU A 30 -5.26 -4.43 -1.04
N ASN A 31 -5.27 -5.70 -1.42
CA ASN A 31 -6.28 -6.25 -2.32
C ASN A 31 -7.55 -6.74 -1.60
N GLY A 32 -7.56 -6.70 -0.26
CA GLY A 32 -8.70 -7.14 0.56
C GLY A 32 -8.79 -8.66 0.79
N SER A 33 -7.84 -9.45 0.30
CA SER A 33 -7.80 -10.91 0.55
C SER A 33 -7.44 -11.25 1.99
N ARG A 34 -6.99 -10.27 2.79
CA ARG A 34 -6.64 -10.44 4.18
C ARG A 34 -7.26 -9.36 5.06
N GLU A 35 -8.06 -9.79 6.02
CA GLU A 35 -8.68 -8.94 7.03
C GLU A 35 -8.01 -9.19 8.38
N SER A 36 -7.40 -8.14 8.94
CA SER A 36 -6.78 -8.12 10.26
C SER A 36 -6.54 -6.67 10.66
N GLU A 37 -6.35 -6.39 11.94
CA GLU A 37 -6.03 -5.03 12.40
C GLU A 37 -4.78 -4.47 11.69
N THR A 38 -3.74 -5.29 11.52
CA THR A 38 -2.55 -4.91 10.75
C THR A 38 -2.87 -4.64 9.28
N SER A 39 -3.73 -5.44 8.65
CA SER A 39 -4.16 -5.19 7.26
C SER A 39 -4.87 -3.84 7.10
N GLU A 40 -5.74 -3.48 8.04
CA GLU A 40 -6.45 -2.20 7.98
C GLU A 40 -5.51 -1.01 8.16
N LYS A 41 -4.52 -1.14 9.04
CA LYS A 41 -3.44 -0.15 9.19
C LYS A 41 -2.61 -0.02 7.91
N ILE A 42 -2.22 -1.14 7.29
CA ILE A 42 -1.50 -1.16 5.99
C ILE A 42 -2.30 -0.45 4.88
N LYS A 43 -3.60 -0.73 4.76
CA LYS A 43 -4.47 -0.08 3.75
C LYS A 43 -4.52 1.43 3.97
N SER A 44 -4.69 1.85 5.21
CA SER A 44 -4.80 3.27 5.58
C SER A 44 -3.49 4.01 5.30
N ASP A 45 -2.37 3.45 5.73
CA ASP A 45 -1.05 4.03 5.49
C ASP A 45 -0.70 4.11 4.00
N TYR A 46 -0.97 3.04 3.24
CA TYR A 46 -0.73 3.03 1.80
C TYR A 46 -1.49 4.17 1.12
N LYS A 47 -2.77 4.35 1.46
CA LYS A 47 -3.60 5.41 0.89
C LYS A 47 -3.06 6.81 1.21
N ILE A 48 -2.67 7.05 2.47
CA ILE A 48 -2.09 8.34 2.88
C ILE A 48 -0.82 8.64 2.07
N MET A 49 0.11 7.68 1.98
CA MET A 49 1.34 7.87 1.22
C MET A 49 1.09 8.07 -0.28
N GLU A 50 0.11 7.35 -0.85
CA GLU A 50 -0.26 7.48 -2.26
C GLU A 50 -0.87 8.85 -2.56
N ASP A 51 -1.72 9.35 -1.67
CA ASP A 51 -2.31 10.69 -1.77
C ASP A 51 -1.21 11.77 -1.67
N GLU A 52 -0.27 11.64 -0.74
CA GLU A 52 0.87 12.57 -0.60
C GLU A 52 1.77 12.57 -1.85
N VAL A 53 2.14 11.40 -2.36
CA VAL A 53 2.94 11.28 -3.59
C VAL A 53 2.21 11.90 -4.78
N THR A 54 0.91 11.64 -4.92
CA THR A 54 0.09 12.19 -6.00
C THR A 54 -0.01 13.72 -5.90
N ASN A 55 -0.21 14.24 -4.69
CA ASN A 55 -0.26 15.68 -4.45
C ASN A 55 1.07 16.38 -4.77
N LEU A 56 2.21 15.77 -4.41
CA LEU A 56 3.52 16.29 -4.77
C LEU A 56 3.72 16.31 -6.30
N LEU A 57 3.31 15.25 -6.99
CA LEU A 57 3.42 15.17 -8.45
C LEU A 57 2.54 16.17 -9.19
N ASN A 58 1.36 16.49 -8.66
CA ASN A 58 0.44 17.45 -9.26
C ASN A 58 0.86 18.93 -9.02
N ASN A 59 1.69 19.17 -8.01
CA ASN A 59 2.21 20.49 -7.67
C ASN A 59 3.60 20.77 -8.28
N LEU A 60 4.11 19.88 -9.13
CA LEU A 60 5.30 20.07 -9.99
C LEU A 60 4.91 20.76 -11.29
#